data_AF-A0A015UDV8-F1
#
_entry.id   AF-A0A015UDV8-F1
#
_cell.length_a   1.000
_cell.length_b   1.000
_cell.length_c   1.000
_cell.angle_alpha   90.00
_cell.angle_beta   90.00
_cell.angle_gamma   90.00
#
_symmetry.space_group_name_H-M   'P 1'
#
loop_
_entity.id
_entity.type
_entity.pdbx_description
1 polymer ?
#
loop_
_entity_poly.entity_id
_entity_poly.type
_entity_poly.pdbx_seq_one_letter_code
_entity_poly.pdbx_strand_id
1 'polypeptide(L)'
;MVGKTARDHFRDNFRQGGFVNGGLHRWKDVKRRDPDSKWYGFEYKAEKRTSYKFKRDPKTGRTRKADKQKQLNFSPTATRRPVLLSKRLELMRSITSRPGRGWVAITTDKPYAGVQNHGGIIKVFGKHPVKLPARPFIGASRELENEVTRLVRKELDRVFKQ
;
A
#
# COMPACT_ATOMS: atom_id res chain seq x y z
N MET A 1 -17.59 17.27 9.11
CA MET A 1 -16.12 17.40 9.32
C MET A 1 -15.46 16.10 9.77
N VAL A 2 -15.99 15.43 10.80
CA VAL A 2 -15.45 14.16 11.36
C VAL A 2 -15.03 13.12 10.30
N GLY A 3 -15.89 12.85 9.30
CA GLY A 3 -15.54 11.85 8.28
C GLY A 3 -14.42 12.24 7.33
N LYS A 4 -14.19 13.54 7.09
CA LYS A 4 -13.02 14.00 6.34
C LYS A 4 -11.77 13.80 7.19
N THR A 5 -11.81 14.20 8.46
CA THR A 5 -10.71 14.02 9.43
C THR A 5 -10.28 12.56 9.54
N ALA A 6 -11.23 11.65 9.79
CA ALA A 6 -10.95 10.22 9.90
C ALA A 6 -10.35 9.63 8.61
N ARG A 7 -10.91 9.98 7.44
CA ARG A 7 -10.36 9.56 6.15
C ARG A 7 -8.94 10.07 5.95
N ASP A 8 -8.70 11.35 6.24
CA ASP A 8 -7.40 12.00 6.03
C ASP A 8 -6.35 11.41 7.01
N HIS A 9 -6.72 11.13 8.25
CA HIS A 9 -5.91 10.43 9.26
C HIS A 9 -5.42 9.05 8.74
N PHE A 10 -6.33 8.18 8.29
CA PHE A 10 -5.94 6.86 7.79
C PHE A 10 -5.16 6.93 6.47
N ARG A 11 -5.37 7.96 5.64
CA ARG A 11 -4.54 8.18 4.44
C ARG A 11 -3.13 8.61 4.80
N ASP A 12 -2.97 9.37 5.88
CA ASP A 12 -1.66 9.85 6.30
C ASP A 12 -0.76 8.73 6.82
N ASN A 13 -1.33 7.71 7.45
CA ASN A 13 -0.63 6.46 7.81
C ASN A 13 0.19 5.86 6.65
N PHE A 14 -0.33 5.93 5.42
CA PHE A 14 0.40 5.45 4.23
C PHE A 14 1.66 6.27 3.92
N ARG A 15 1.61 7.58 4.17
CA ARG A 15 2.76 8.47 3.99
C ARG A 15 3.80 8.26 5.09
N GLN A 16 3.34 8.05 6.31
CA GLN A 16 4.20 7.75 7.47
C GLN A 16 4.80 6.33 7.39
N GLY A 17 4.22 5.44 6.57
CA GLY A 17 4.68 4.06 6.40
C GLY A 17 4.37 3.17 7.60
N GLY A 18 3.28 3.47 8.32
CA GLY A 18 2.89 2.79 9.54
C GLY A 18 1.50 3.19 10.00
N PHE A 19 1.04 2.57 11.08
CA PHE A 19 -0.26 2.82 11.68
C PHE A 19 -0.12 3.65 12.95
N VAL A 20 -0.83 4.76 13.03
CA VAL A 20 -0.82 5.63 14.22
C VAL A 20 -1.91 5.18 15.20
N ASN A 21 -1.49 4.63 16.34
CA ASN A 21 -2.36 4.31 17.48
C ASN A 21 -1.54 4.30 18.77
N GLY A 22 -1.57 5.41 19.51
CA GLY A 22 -0.69 5.62 20.66
C GLY A 22 0.78 5.71 20.26
N GLY A 23 1.06 6.35 19.12
CA GLY A 23 2.35 6.40 18.46
C GLY A 23 2.37 5.69 17.09
N LEU A 24 3.45 5.92 16.33
CA LEU A 24 3.61 5.35 14.99
C LEU A 24 4.16 3.91 15.04
N HIS A 25 3.34 2.95 14.63
CA HIS A 25 3.72 1.55 14.47
C HIS A 25 4.08 1.25 13.02
N ARG A 26 5.37 1.16 12.71
CA ARG A 26 5.84 0.95 11.33
C ARG A 26 5.41 -0.41 10.76
N TRP A 27 4.98 -0.42 9.50
CA TRP A 27 4.66 -1.67 8.82
C TRP A 27 5.91 -2.49 8.51
N LYS A 28 5.79 -3.81 8.63
CA LYS A 28 6.85 -4.72 8.19
C LYS A 28 7.19 -4.51 6.71
N ASP A 29 8.50 -4.46 6.45
CA ASP A 29 9.06 -4.24 5.12
C ASP A 29 8.63 -5.32 4.11
N VAL A 30 8.79 -5.00 2.82
CA VAL A 30 8.51 -5.84 1.67
C VAL A 30 9.80 -6.26 0.98
N LYS A 31 9.79 -7.48 0.44
CA LYS A 31 10.94 -8.09 -0.24
C LYS A 31 11.39 -7.37 -1.51
N ARG A 32 10.62 -6.40 -2.03
CA ARG A 32 11.04 -5.55 -3.14
C ARG A 32 11.97 -4.39 -2.77
N ARG A 33 12.12 -4.08 -1.47
CA ARG A 33 13.05 -3.04 -1.00
C ARG A 33 14.35 -3.60 -0.43
N ASP A 34 14.41 -4.92 -0.25
CA ASP A 34 15.53 -5.69 0.28
C ASP A 34 16.53 -5.98 -0.87
N PRO A 35 17.75 -5.39 -0.89
CA PRO A 35 18.72 -5.56 -1.99
C PRO A 35 19.18 -7.00 -2.21
N ASP A 36 19.18 -7.82 -1.15
CA ASP A 36 19.62 -9.22 -1.20
C ASP A 36 18.48 -10.18 -1.61
N SER A 37 17.27 -9.65 -1.81
CA SER A 37 16.10 -10.42 -2.18
C SER A 37 16.00 -10.61 -3.70
N LYS A 38 15.60 -11.82 -4.13
CA LYS A 38 15.22 -12.11 -5.53
C LYS A 38 14.07 -11.23 -6.05
N TRP A 39 13.34 -10.58 -5.15
CA TRP A 39 12.24 -9.66 -5.48
C TRP A 39 12.66 -8.19 -5.50
N TYR A 40 13.94 -7.87 -5.27
CA TYR A 40 14.42 -6.50 -5.22
C TYR A 40 14.01 -5.70 -6.47
N GLY A 41 13.37 -4.55 -6.25
CA GLY A 41 12.87 -3.70 -7.32
C GLY A 41 11.71 -4.27 -8.15
N PHE A 42 11.08 -5.38 -7.73
CA PHE A 42 9.99 -5.98 -8.48
C PHE A 42 8.77 -5.05 -8.58
N GLU A 43 8.32 -4.81 -9.82
CA GLU A 43 7.11 -4.08 -10.17
C GLU A 43 6.36 -4.80 -11.29
N TYR A 44 5.22 -5.39 -10.95
CA TYR A 44 4.41 -6.16 -11.89
C TYR A 44 4.05 -5.34 -13.14
N LYS A 45 4.36 -5.88 -14.33
CA LYS A 45 4.17 -5.21 -15.63
C LYS A 45 4.96 -3.91 -15.78
N ALA A 46 6.14 -3.78 -15.17
CA ALA A 46 7.08 -2.70 -15.49
C ALA A 46 7.70 -2.90 -16.89
N GLU A 47 8.99 -3.18 -17.02
CA GLU A 47 9.60 -3.39 -18.35
C GLU A 47 8.92 -4.57 -19.08
N LYS A 48 8.46 -4.35 -20.33
CA LYS A 48 7.68 -5.33 -21.09
C LYS A 48 8.52 -6.59 -21.34
N ARG A 49 7.90 -7.76 -21.14
CA ARG A 49 8.52 -9.08 -21.42
C ARG A 49 9.09 -9.22 -22.84
N THR A 50 8.63 -8.39 -23.78
CA THR A 50 9.06 -8.43 -25.19
C THR A 50 10.40 -7.76 -25.46
N SER A 51 11.04 -7.07 -24.51
CA SER A 51 12.39 -6.51 -24.66
C SER A 51 13.50 -7.56 -24.47
N TYR A 52 13.33 -8.75 -25.06
CA TYR A 52 14.40 -9.75 -25.08
C TYR A 52 15.56 -9.22 -25.92
N LYS A 53 16.77 -9.18 -25.34
CA LYS A 53 17.98 -9.04 -26.14
C LYS A 53 18.25 -10.36 -26.84
N PHE A 54 18.25 -10.33 -28.16
CA PHE A 54 18.69 -11.44 -28.97
C PHE A 54 20.16 -11.23 -29.36
N LYS A 55 20.93 -12.32 -29.35
CA LYS A 55 22.29 -12.38 -29.89
C LYS A 55 22.23 -13.14 -31.20
N ARG A 56 22.80 -12.57 -32.25
CA ARG A 56 23.00 -13.25 -33.53
C ARG A 56 24.33 -13.98 -33.50
N ASP A 57 24.32 -15.25 -33.85
CA ASP A 57 25.54 -16.02 -34.09
C ASP A 57 26.19 -15.52 -35.39
N PRO A 58 27.44 -15.01 -35.35
CA PRO A 58 28.10 -14.47 -36.55
C PRO A 58 28.42 -15.55 -37.59
N LYS A 59 28.62 -16.81 -37.18
CA LYS A 59 29.02 -17.92 -38.06
C LYS A 59 27.82 -18.63 -38.67
N THR A 60 26.78 -18.85 -37.88
CA THR A 60 25.59 -19.60 -38.34
C THR A 60 24.42 -18.70 -38.74
N GLY A 61 24.49 -17.39 -38.45
CA GLY A 61 23.43 -16.43 -38.70
C GLY A 61 22.20 -16.59 -37.80
N ARG A 62 22.13 -17.63 -36.96
CA ARG A 62 21.00 -17.96 -36.10
C ARG A 62 20.89 -16.97 -34.93
N THR A 63 19.66 -16.66 -34.56
CA THR A 63 19.36 -15.73 -33.48
C THR A 63 18.97 -16.51 -32.22
N ARG A 64 19.66 -16.26 -31.09
CA ARG A 64 19.35 -16.86 -29.78
C ARG A 64 19.09 -15.81 -28.71
N LYS A 65 18.39 -16.17 -27.63
CA LYS A 65 18.24 -15.27 -26.47
C LYS A 65 19.60 -15.05 -25.80
N ALA A 66 19.88 -13.81 -25.40
CA ALA A 66 21.12 -13.48 -24.69
C ALA A 66 21.17 -14.16 -23.30
N ASP A 67 22.35 -14.65 -22.91
CA ASP A 67 22.54 -15.36 -21.65
C ASP A 67 22.41 -14.44 -20.41
N LYS A 68 22.74 -13.15 -20.56
CA LYS A 68 22.56 -12.12 -19.53
C LYS A 68 21.34 -11.26 -19.86
N GLN A 69 20.20 -11.60 -19.25
CA GLN A 69 18.95 -10.85 -19.41
C GLN A 69 18.78 -9.81 -18.28
N LYS A 70 18.32 -8.59 -18.60
CA LYS A 70 17.88 -7.64 -17.57
C LYS A 70 16.70 -8.24 -16.79
N GLN A 71 16.60 -7.94 -15.49
CA GLN A 71 15.45 -8.34 -14.68
C GLN A 71 14.18 -7.72 -15.27
N LEU A 72 13.38 -8.54 -15.97
CA LEU A 72 12.05 -8.14 -16.42
C LEU A 72 11.23 -7.81 -15.18
N ASN A 73 10.50 -6.68 -15.19
CA ASN A 73 9.77 -6.16 -14.04
C ASN A 73 10.62 -5.45 -12.97
N PHE A 74 11.87 -5.07 -13.24
CA PHE A 74 12.62 -4.22 -12.31
C PHE A 74 12.24 -2.74 -12.45
N SER A 75 12.16 -2.04 -11.32
CA SER A 75 11.88 -0.62 -11.24
C SER A 75 12.66 0.01 -10.08
N PRO A 76 13.54 0.99 -10.35
CA PRO A 76 14.21 1.75 -9.29
C PRO A 76 13.22 2.47 -8.36
N THR A 77 12.05 2.86 -8.88
CA THR A 77 11.01 3.47 -8.04
C THR A 77 10.43 2.43 -7.06
N ALA A 78 10.32 1.17 -7.47
CA ALA A 78 9.81 0.11 -6.62
C ALA A 78 10.78 -0.30 -5.50
N THR A 79 12.07 0.02 -5.58
CA THR A 79 13.00 -0.22 -4.46
C THR A 79 12.78 0.77 -3.31
N ARG A 80 12.29 1.98 -3.62
CA ARG A 80 12.12 3.08 -2.65
C ARG A 80 10.69 3.29 -2.18
N ARG A 81 9.70 2.90 -3.00
CA ARG A 81 8.28 3.17 -2.72
C ARG A 81 7.83 2.58 -1.37
N PRO A 82 7.15 3.34 -0.49
CA PRO A 82 6.74 2.85 0.82
C PRO A 82 5.84 1.62 0.76
N VAL A 83 5.71 0.95 1.90
CA VAL A 83 4.85 -0.22 2.07
C VAL A 83 3.38 0.19 1.88
N LEU A 84 2.56 -0.71 1.31
CA LEU A 84 1.16 -0.47 0.89
C LEU A 84 0.92 0.66 -0.13
N LEU A 85 1.92 1.47 -0.47
CA LEU A 85 1.82 2.46 -1.53
C LEU A 85 2.10 1.85 -2.92
N SER A 86 1.22 2.16 -3.87
CA SER A 86 1.36 1.84 -5.29
C SER A 86 1.58 3.10 -6.11
N LYS A 87 1.95 2.98 -7.40
CA LYS A 87 2.16 4.14 -8.29
C LYS A 87 0.94 5.08 -8.34
N ARG A 88 -0.27 4.52 -8.29
CA ARG A 88 -1.55 5.25 -8.33
C ARG A 88 -2.14 5.50 -6.94
N LEU A 89 -1.46 5.07 -5.88
CA LEU A 89 -1.93 5.18 -4.50
C LEU A 89 -3.29 4.50 -4.29
N GLU A 90 -3.56 3.40 -5.00
CA GLU A 90 -4.88 2.74 -5.10
C GLU A 90 -5.54 2.49 -3.74
N LEU A 91 -4.85 1.79 -2.83
CA LEU A 91 -5.41 1.45 -1.52
C LEU A 91 -5.64 2.71 -0.68
N MET A 92 -4.64 3.61 -0.60
CA MET A 92 -4.75 4.87 0.13
C MET A 92 -5.93 5.74 -0.39
N ARG A 93 -6.04 5.90 -1.71
CA ARG A 93 -7.10 6.70 -2.34
C ARG A 93 -8.48 6.05 -2.23
N SER A 94 -8.56 4.73 -2.15
CA SER A 94 -9.82 4.02 -1.97
C SER A 94 -10.45 4.18 -0.58
N ILE A 95 -9.70 4.69 0.40
CA ILE A 95 -10.26 4.96 1.73
C ILE A 95 -11.27 6.10 1.59
N THR A 96 -12.52 5.79 1.94
CA THR A 96 -13.67 6.69 1.88
C THR A 96 -14.36 6.73 3.24
N SER A 97 -15.08 7.83 3.49
CA SER A 97 -15.93 7.97 4.65
C SER A 97 -17.40 8.01 4.24
N ARG A 98 -18.24 7.28 4.97
CA ARG A 98 -19.69 7.24 4.78
C ARG A 98 -20.32 7.71 6.09
N PRO A 99 -20.79 8.96 6.17
CA PRO A 99 -21.47 9.45 7.36
C PRO A 99 -22.86 8.81 7.48
N GLY A 100 -23.26 8.51 8.70
CA GLY A 100 -24.62 8.16 9.07
C GLY A 100 -25.07 8.95 10.30
N ARG A 101 -26.27 8.66 10.81
CA ARG A 101 -26.81 9.37 11.97
C ARG A 101 -26.03 8.97 13.23
N GLY A 102 -25.16 9.86 13.70
CA GLY A 102 -24.35 9.65 14.91
C GLY A 102 -23.09 8.79 14.70
N TRP A 103 -22.78 8.38 13.47
CA TRP A 103 -21.61 7.55 13.18
C TRP A 103 -20.97 7.90 11.84
N VAL A 104 -19.72 7.48 11.66
CA VAL A 104 -19.02 7.54 10.38
C VAL A 104 -18.33 6.22 10.13
N ALA A 105 -18.64 5.57 9.01
CA ALA A 105 -17.91 4.39 8.57
C ALA A 105 -16.73 4.80 7.71
N ILE A 106 -15.55 4.24 7.98
CA ILE A 106 -14.37 4.33 7.11
C ILE A 106 -14.21 3.01 6.38
N THR A 107 -14.24 3.05 5.05
CA THR A 107 -14.31 1.86 4.20
C THR A 107 -13.37 1.96 3.01
N THR A 108 -13.07 0.81 2.40
CA THR A 108 -12.36 0.69 1.12
C THR A 108 -13.09 -0.34 0.27
N ASP A 109 -13.10 -0.13 -1.04
CA ASP A 109 -13.68 -1.03 -2.04
C ASP A 109 -12.69 -2.10 -2.53
N LYS A 110 -11.44 -2.09 -2.04
CA LYS A 110 -10.39 -2.98 -2.54
C LYS A 110 -10.53 -4.37 -1.91
N PRO A 111 -10.76 -5.44 -2.69
CA PRO A 111 -10.99 -6.79 -2.14
C PRO A 111 -9.76 -7.36 -1.40
N TYR A 112 -8.56 -6.89 -1.73
CA TYR A 112 -7.32 -7.28 -1.04
C TYR A 112 -7.05 -6.48 0.25
N ALA A 113 -7.88 -5.49 0.59
CA ALA A 113 -7.70 -4.63 1.75
C ALA A 113 -7.65 -5.44 3.05
N GLY A 114 -8.58 -6.38 3.23
CA GLY A 114 -8.68 -7.18 4.44
C GLY A 114 -7.39 -7.97 4.74
N VAL A 115 -6.86 -8.68 3.75
CA VAL A 115 -5.62 -9.46 3.93
C VAL A 115 -4.39 -8.57 4.14
N GLN A 116 -4.38 -7.34 3.61
CA GLN A 116 -3.32 -6.38 3.95
C GLN A 116 -3.45 -5.91 5.40
N ASN A 117 -4.66 -5.61 5.85
CA ASN A 117 -4.93 -5.06 7.18
C ASN A 117 -4.61 -6.09 8.28
N HIS A 118 -5.12 -7.32 8.12
CA HIS A 118 -5.06 -8.38 9.13
C HIS A 118 -3.94 -9.39 8.89
N GLY A 119 -3.29 -9.36 7.73
CA GLY A 119 -2.39 -10.42 7.29
C GLY A 119 -3.18 -11.66 6.84
N GLY A 120 -2.46 -12.75 6.59
CA GLY A 120 -3.07 -14.02 6.19
C GLY A 120 -2.35 -14.68 5.02
N ILE A 121 -2.90 -15.77 4.51
CA ILE A 121 -2.33 -16.52 3.39
C ILE A 121 -2.84 -15.92 2.08
N ILE A 122 -1.91 -15.55 1.19
CA ILE A 122 -2.22 -15.10 -0.18
C ILE A 122 -1.57 -16.04 -1.19
N LYS A 123 -2.14 -16.15 -2.39
CA LYS A 123 -1.49 -16.82 -3.52
C LYS A 123 -0.79 -15.81 -4.42
N VAL A 124 0.53 -15.90 -4.52
CA VAL A 124 1.32 -15.05 -5.42
C VAL A 124 1.08 -15.49 -6.86
N PHE A 125 0.53 -14.60 -7.68
CA PHE A 125 0.07 -14.88 -9.06
C PHE A 125 -0.85 -16.11 -9.17
N GLY A 126 -1.64 -16.38 -8.13
CA GLY A 126 -2.54 -17.54 -8.09
C GLY A 126 -1.85 -18.89 -7.88
N LYS A 127 -0.53 -18.92 -7.70
CA LYS A 127 0.26 -20.17 -7.65
C LYS A 127 0.66 -20.53 -6.22
N HIS A 128 1.64 -19.81 -5.67
CA HIS A 128 2.28 -20.21 -4.42
C HIS A 128 1.64 -19.50 -3.22
N PRO A 129 1.20 -20.24 -2.18
CA PRO A 129 0.72 -19.65 -0.95
C PRO A 129 1.88 -19.03 -0.18
N VAL A 130 1.68 -17.82 0.33
CA VAL A 130 2.65 -17.09 1.16
C VAL A 130 1.90 -16.43 2.31
N LYS A 131 2.46 -16.50 3.52
CA LYS A 131 1.93 -15.79 4.70
C LYS A 131 2.33 -14.31 4.65
N LEU A 132 1.35 -13.45 4.47
CA LEU A 132 1.49 -12.00 4.48
C LEU A 132 1.41 -11.50 5.94
N PRO A 133 2.35 -10.64 6.39
CA PRO A 133 2.23 -9.99 7.69
C PRO A 133 1.09 -8.98 7.69
N ALA A 134 0.46 -8.80 8.85
CA ALA A 134 -0.53 -7.75 9.06
C ALA A 134 0.11 -6.36 8.89
N ARG A 135 -0.61 -5.47 8.22
CA ARG A 135 -0.27 -4.06 8.06
C ARG A 135 -1.52 -3.24 8.32
N PRO A 136 -1.88 -3.02 9.58
CA PRO A 136 -3.08 -2.26 9.93
C PRO A 136 -3.04 -0.89 9.28
N PHE A 137 -4.06 -0.52 8.53
CA PHE A 137 -4.18 0.81 7.92
C PHE A 137 -5.56 1.45 8.15
N ILE A 138 -6.54 0.66 8.58
CA ILE A 138 -7.82 1.08 9.16
C ILE A 138 -8.03 0.28 10.45
N GLY A 139 -8.42 0.96 11.53
CA GLY A 139 -8.64 0.35 12.84
C GLY A 139 -8.82 1.40 13.95
N ALA A 140 -8.84 0.98 15.21
CA ALA A 140 -8.86 1.89 16.35
C ALA A 140 -7.59 2.77 16.38
N SER A 141 -7.77 4.06 16.66
CA SER A 141 -6.66 5.01 16.76
C SER A 141 -6.97 6.06 17.81
N ARG A 142 -6.16 6.07 18.87
CA ARG A 142 -6.25 7.04 19.97
C ARG A 142 -6.14 8.48 19.47
N GLU A 143 -5.24 8.73 18.52
CA GLU A 143 -5.02 10.04 17.93
C GLU A 143 -6.25 10.53 17.17
N LEU A 144 -6.87 9.63 16.39
CA LEU A 144 -8.11 9.95 15.70
C LEU A 144 -9.26 10.19 16.69
N GLU A 145 -9.41 9.36 17.71
CA GLU A 145 -10.44 9.51 18.74
C GLU A 145 -10.32 10.86 19.46
N ASN A 146 -9.11 11.25 19.84
CA ASN A 146 -8.83 12.54 20.47
C ASN A 146 -9.16 13.70 19.53
N GLU A 147 -8.78 13.60 18.25
CA GLU A 147 -9.04 14.64 17.27
C GLU A 147 -10.54 14.80 17.01
N VAL A 148 -11.27 13.70 16.85
CA VAL A 148 -12.72 13.70 16.66
C VAL A 148 -13.42 14.26 17.89
N THR A 149 -13.04 13.84 19.09
CA THR A 149 -13.60 14.35 20.35
C THR A 149 -13.41 15.85 20.47
N ARG A 150 -12.21 16.35 20.16
CA ARG A 150 -11.91 17.78 20.15
C ARG A 150 -12.79 18.54 19.15
N LEU A 151 -12.97 18.00 17.93
CA LEU A 151 -13.80 18.63 16.91
C LEU A 151 -15.27 18.66 17.34
N VAL A 152 -15.80 17.57 17.89
CA VAL A 152 -17.19 17.50 18.36
C VAL A 152 -17.40 18.50 19.50
N ARG A 153 -16.52 18.52 20.51
CA ARG A 153 -16.61 19.50 21.63
C ARG A 153 -16.60 20.94 21.13
N LYS A 154 -15.68 21.26 20.21
CA LYS A 154 -15.58 22.61 19.62
C LYS A 154 -16.86 23.03 18.90
N GLU A 155 -17.49 22.12 18.16
CA GLU A 155 -18.76 22.43 17.49
C GLU A 155 -19.92 22.55 18.49
N LEU A 156 -19.97 21.71 19.53
CA LEU A 156 -20.97 21.83 20.60
C LEU A 156 -20.84 23.18 21.33
N ASP A 157 -19.63 23.57 21.72
CA ASP A 157 -19.38 24.87 22.36
C ASP A 157 -19.82 26.03 21.49
N ARG A 158 -19.60 25.96 20.17
CA ARG A 158 -20.05 26.99 19.22
C ARG A 158 -21.57 27.09 19.16
N VAL A 159 -22.28 25.97 19.24
CA VAL A 159 -23.75 25.92 19.18
C VAL A 159 -24.39 26.37 20.49
N PHE A 160 -23.81 25.99 21.63
CA PHE A 160 -24.39 26.26 22.97
C PHE A 160 -23.90 27.56 23.64
N LYS A 161 -22.84 28.20 23.12
CA LYS A 161 -22.38 29.54 23.59
C LYS A 161 -22.91 30.68 22.71
N GLN A 162 -23.94 30.43 21.91
CA GLN A 162 -24.78 31.48 21.32
C GLN A 162 -25.84 31.92 22.33
#